data_AF-A0A952EWI8-F1
#
_entry.id   AF-A0A952EWI8-F1
#
_cell.length_a   1.000
_cell.length_b   1.000
_cell.length_c   1.000
_cell.angle_alpha   90.00
_cell.angle_beta   90.00
_cell.angle_gamma   90.00
#
_symmetry.space_group_name_H-M   'P 1'
#
loop_
_entity.id
_entity.type
_entity.pdbx_description
1 polymer ?
#
loop_
_entity_poly.entity_id
_entity_poly.type
_entity_poly.pdbx_seq_one_letter_code
_entity_poly.pdbx_strand_id
1 'polypeptide(L)' 'MNLPDDADACDELGRILRYWGGAMKDFDELEPGDKQDIYDSAYNRVGSWAVSADAE' A
#
# COMPACT_ATOMS: atom_id res chain seq x y z
N MET A 1 -5.16 -12.01 9.48
CA MET A 1 -5.55 -12.41 8.11
C MET A 1 -4.48 -13.39 7.67
N ASN A 2 -4.83 -14.65 7.38
CA ASN A 2 -3.86 -15.65 6.95
C ASN A 2 -3.74 -15.49 5.43
N LEU A 3 -2.69 -14.81 4.97
CA LEU A 3 -2.34 -14.80 3.55
C LEU A 3 -1.91 -16.23 3.18
N PRO A 4 -2.26 -16.76 1.98
CA PRO A 4 -1.84 -18.09 1.58
C PRO A 4 -0.30 -18.20 1.62
N ASP A 5 0.22 -19.32 2.15
CA ASP A 5 1.64 -19.68 2.08
C ASP A 5 1.98 -20.12 0.66
N ASP A 6 2.09 -19.17 -0.27
CA ASP A 6 2.58 -19.43 -1.62
C ASP A 6 3.29 -18.17 -2.11
N ALA A 7 4.31 -18.35 -2.95
CA ALA A 7 5.05 -17.26 -3.59
C ALA A 7 4.11 -16.17 -4.18
N ASP A 8 2.89 -16.56 -4.56
CA ASP A 8 1.78 -15.73 -5.00
C ASP A 8 1.39 -14.61 -4.02
N ALA A 9 1.45 -14.81 -2.70
CA ALA A 9 1.07 -13.78 -1.74
C ALA A 9 2.10 -12.64 -1.69
N CYS A 10 3.39 -12.97 -1.74
CA CYS A 10 4.47 -11.97 -1.83
C CYS A 10 4.45 -11.25 -3.18
N ASP A 11 4.21 -11.98 -4.27
CA ASP A 11 4.14 -11.40 -5.61
C ASP A 11 2.92 -10.48 -5.78
N GLU A 12 1.75 -10.89 -5.25
CA GLU A 12 0.54 -10.08 -5.26
C GLU A 12 0.69 -8.84 -4.37
N LEU A 13 1.27 -8.97 -3.18
CA LEU A 13 1.59 -7.82 -2.34
C LEU A 13 2.56 -6.87 -3.05
N GLY A 14 3.61 -7.40 -3.70
CA GLY A 14 4.54 -6.60 -4.49
C GLY A 14 3.87 -5.87 -5.65
N ARG A 15 2.91 -6.51 -6.33
CA ARG A 15 2.11 -5.89 -7.40
C ARG A 15 1.23 -4.76 -6.85
N ILE A 16 0.54 -4.99 -5.73
CA ILE A 16 -0.29 -4.00 -5.05
C ILE A 16 0.56 -2.79 -4.66
N LEU A 17 1.69 -2.99 -4.00
CA LEU A 17 2.58 -1.90 -3.57
C LEU A 17 3.14 -1.08 -4.75
N ARG A 18 3.50 -1.73 -5.87
CA ARG A 18 3.94 -1.03 -7.09
C ARG A 18 2.84 -0.17 -7.71
N TYR A 19 1.59 -0.67 -7.72
CA TYR A 19 0.45 0.10 -8.21
C TYR A 19 0.21 1.34 -7.35
N TRP A 20 0.21 1.17 -6.02
CA TRP A 20 0.06 2.28 -5.07
C TRP A 20 1.19 3.31 -5.17
N GLY A 21 2.44 2.87 -5.30
CA GLY A 21 3.57 3.79 -5.55
C GLY A 21 3.44 4.55 -6.88
N GLY A 22 2.74 3.96 -7.88
CA GLY A 22 2.35 4.67 -9.10
C GLY A 22 1.31 5.74 -8.86
N ALA A 23 0.26 5.42 -8.10
CA ALA A 23 -0.82 6.35 -7.74
C ALA A 23 -0.36 7.51 -6.84
N MET A 24 0.73 7.33 -6.07
CA MET A 24 1.32 8.42 -5.29
C MET A 24 1.77 9.62 -6.13
N LYS A 25 2.01 9.44 -7.44
CA LYS A 25 2.32 10.54 -8.37
C LYS A 25 1.14 11.48 -8.63
N ASP A 26 -0.07 11.06 -8.26
CA ASP A 26 -1.29 11.87 -8.43
C ASP A 26 -1.52 12.81 -7.24
N PHE A 27 -0.69 12.74 -6.19
CA PHE A 27 -0.66 13.74 -5.13
C PHE A 27 0.27 14.88 -5.51
N ASP A 28 -0.20 16.12 -5.34
CA ASP A 28 0.61 17.32 -5.57
C ASP A 28 1.77 17.44 -4.54
N GLU A 29 1.52 17.11 -3.28
CA GLU A 29 2.51 17.03 -2.19
C GLU A 29 2.13 15.88 -1.23
N LEU A 30 3.12 15.23 -0.62
CA LEU A 30 2.92 14.21 0.42
C LEU A 30 3.13 14.86 1.79
N GLU A 31 2.06 14.99 2.56
CA GLU A 31 2.08 15.65 3.87
C GLU A 31 2.02 14.63 5.03
N PRO A 32 2.66 14.89 6.18
CA PRO A 32 2.47 14.08 7.38
C PRO A 32 0.99 13.94 7.75
N GLY A 33 0.52 12.70 7.85
CA GLY A 33 -0.88 12.37 8.11
C GLY A 33 -1.65 11.87 6.89
N ASP A 34 -1.12 12.05 5.68
CA ASP A 34 -1.64 11.39 4.48
C ASP A 34 -1.61 9.88 4.67
N LYS A 35 -2.72 9.23 4.33
CA LYS A 35 -2.89 7.79 4.51
C LYS A 35 -3.95 7.25 3.58
N GLN A 36 -3.79 6.00 3.17
CA GLN A 36 -4.84 5.26 2.47
C GLN A 36 -4.84 3.78 2.84
N ASP A 37 -6.01 3.17 2.70
CA ASP A 37 -6.16 1.72 2.81
C ASP A 37 -5.63 1.03 1.55
N ILE A 38 -5.02 -0.14 1.74
CA ILE A 38 -4.48 -0.98 0.68
C ILE A 38 -5.43 -2.15 0.46
N TYR A 39 -5.78 -2.40 -0.80
CA TYR A 39 -6.70 -3.45 -1.22
C TYR A 39 -6.01 -4.45 -2.17
N ASP A 40 -6.44 -5.71 -2.13
CA ASP A 40 -6.08 -6.72 -3.14
C ASP A 40 -6.90 -6.58 -4.43
N SER A 41 -6.61 -7.43 -5.41
CA SER A 41 -7.36 -7.49 -6.68
C SER A 41 -8.84 -7.84 -6.53
N ALA A 42 -9.23 -8.50 -5.44
CA ALA A 42 -10.62 -8.82 -5.11
C ALA A 42 -11.28 -7.73 -4.25
N TYR A 43 -10.64 -6.57 -4.10
CA TYR A 43 -11.09 -5.44 -3.29
C TYR A 43 -11.22 -5.74 -1.78
N ASN A 44 -10.49 -6.73 -1.27
CA ASN A 44 -10.39 -6.94 0.17
C ASN A 44 -9.32 -6.02 0.76
N ARG A 45 -9.61 -5.40 1.90
CA ARG A 45 -8.62 -4.58 2.63
C ARG A 45 -7.53 -5.49 3.21
N VAL A 46 -6.29 -5.27 2.79
CA VAL A 46 -5.11 -6.04 3.23
C VAL A 46 -4.15 -5.23 4.10
N GLY A 47 -4.30 -3.91 4.14
CA GLY A 47 -3.46 -3.05 4.98
C GLY A 47 -3.78 -1.57 4.83
N SER A 48 -2.82 -0.74 5.23
CA SER A 48 -2.85 0.72 5.04
C SER A 48 -1.42 1.26 5.05
N TRP A 49 -1.19 2.40 4.41
CA TRP A 49 0.04 3.18 4.53
C TRP A 49 -0.26 4.56 5.12
N ALA A 50 0.75 5.21 5.71
CA ALA A 50 0.67 6.60 6.14
C ALA A 50 2.03 7.30 5.96
N VAL A 51 2.02 8.61 5.65
CA VAL A 51 3.20 9.48 5.78
C VAL A 51 3.31 9.92 7.23
N SER A 52 4.47 9.67 7.82
CA SER A 52 4.89 10.32 9.07
C SER A 52 5.86 11.44 8.75
N ALA A 53 5.87 12.50 9.56
CA ALA A 53 7.02 13.40 9.57
C ALA A 53 8.27 12.59 9.90
N ASP A 54 9.40 12.93 9.26
CA ASP A 54 10.68 12.37 9.65
C ASP A 54 10.93 12.70 11.12
N ALA A 55 11.36 11.70 11.89
CA ALA A 55 11.89 11.94 13.21
C ALA A 55 13.26 12.58 13.04
N GLU A 56 13.44 13.76 13.62
CA GLU A 56 14.72 14.48 13.67
C GLU A 56 15.81 13.68 14.39
#